data_AF-A0A9R1A720-F1
#
_entry.id   AF-A0A9R1A720-F1
#
_cell.length_a   1.000
_cell.length_b   1.000
_cell.length_c   1.000
_cell.angle_alpha   90.00
_cell.angle_beta   90.00
_cell.angle_gamma   90.00
#
_symmetry.space_group_name_H-M   'P 1'
#
loop_
_entity.id
_entity.type
_entity.pdbx_description
1 polymer ?
#
loop_
_entity_poly.entity_id
_entity_poly.type
_entity_poly.pdbx_seq_one_letter_code
_entity_poly.pdbx_strand_id
1 'polypeptide(L)'
;MVDDLRSKGSLCNCISVCDVSGSMTGTPMEVCIALGVLTSELSEEPWAGKVITFSERPELQLINGNTLREKMRFVQRMDWDMNTNFQAVFDQILRTAVEARLAPEKMIRTVFVYSDMEFDQASGCEGAAVVGHRL
;
A
#
# COMPACT_ATOMS: atom_id res chain seq x y z
N MET A 1 6.42 -18.86 -11.92
CA MET A 1 6.75 -17.42 -11.78
C MET A 1 6.37 -16.89 -10.41
N VAL A 2 5.09 -16.90 -10.01
CA VAL A 2 4.68 -16.55 -8.63
C VAL A 2 5.22 -17.52 -7.58
N ASP A 3 5.25 -18.83 -7.87
CA ASP A 3 5.83 -19.84 -6.96
C ASP A 3 7.34 -19.70 -6.78
N ASP A 4 8.06 -19.26 -7.83
CA ASP A 4 9.50 -19.01 -7.78
C ASP A 4 9.84 -17.79 -6.91
N LEU A 5 8.97 -16.77 -6.91
CA LEU A 5 9.07 -15.58 -6.06
C LEU A 5 8.74 -15.89 -4.60
N ARG A 6 7.75 -16.76 -4.35
CA ARG A 6 7.45 -17.29 -3.00
C ARG A 6 8.61 -18.12 -2.45
N SER A 7 9.20 -19.00 -3.28
CA SER A 7 10.32 -19.87 -2.90
C SER A 7 11.61 -19.10 -2.53
N LYS A 8 11.82 -17.90 -3.10
CA LYS A 8 12.96 -17.03 -2.78
C LYS A 8 12.83 -16.28 -1.44
N GLY A 9 11.72 -16.41 -0.71
CA GLY A 9 11.58 -15.99 0.70
C GLY A 9 11.66 -14.48 1.00
N SER A 10 11.78 -13.62 -0.02
CA SER A 10 12.01 -12.17 0.16
C SER A 10 10.72 -11.34 0.23
N LEU A 11 9.57 -11.90 -0.17
CA LEU A 11 8.30 -11.17 -0.34
C LEU A 11 7.15 -11.68 0.55
N CYS A 12 7.47 -12.46 1.58
CA CYS A 12 6.47 -12.97 2.52
C CYS A 12 5.95 -11.82 3.41
N ASN A 13 4.62 -11.71 3.55
CA ASN A 13 3.93 -10.70 4.36
C ASN A 13 4.26 -9.27 3.92
N CYS A 14 4.01 -8.95 2.65
CA CYS A 14 4.07 -7.59 2.14
C CYS A 14 2.68 -7.02 1.86
N ILE A 15 2.57 -5.70 1.96
CA ILE A 15 1.36 -4.96 1.59
C ILE A 15 1.72 -3.88 0.60
N SER A 16 0.79 -3.59 -0.30
CA SER A 16 0.98 -2.63 -1.37
C SER A 16 0.03 -1.47 -1.20
N VAL A 17 0.62 -0.27 -1.17
CA VAL A 17 -0.08 1.01 -1.21
C VAL A 17 -0.02 1.48 -2.65
N CYS A 18 -1.18 1.58 -3.28
CA CYS A 18 -1.29 1.93 -4.70
C CYS A 18 -1.78 3.37 -4.84
N ASP A 19 -0.99 4.19 -5.51
CA ASP A 19 -1.41 5.51 -5.95
C ASP A 19 -2.31 5.42 -7.18
N VAL A 20 -3.51 5.96 -7.01
CA VAL A 20 -4.59 6.00 -7.98
C VAL A 20 -5.08 7.42 -8.20
N SER A 21 -4.24 8.39 -7.86
CA SER A 21 -4.44 9.81 -8.12
C SER A 21 -4.72 10.11 -9.59
N GLY A 22 -5.32 11.27 -9.84
CA GLY A 22 -5.64 11.72 -11.19
C GLY A 22 -4.41 11.84 -12.11
N SER A 23 -3.20 12.06 -11.57
CA SER A 23 -1.94 12.10 -12.34
C SER A 23 -1.54 10.72 -12.87
N MET A 24 -1.91 9.66 -12.15
CA MET A 24 -1.68 8.27 -12.54
C MET A 24 -2.67 7.77 -13.60
N THR A 25 -3.62 8.58 -14.05
CA THR A 25 -4.67 8.16 -15.02
C THR A 25 -4.07 7.54 -16.30
N GLY A 26 -4.57 6.35 -16.66
CA GLY A 26 -4.16 5.62 -17.86
C GLY A 26 -3.21 4.46 -17.54
N THR A 27 -2.16 4.30 -18.34
CA THR A 27 -1.16 3.23 -18.17
C THR A 27 -0.47 3.21 -16.79
N PRO A 28 -0.10 4.35 -16.16
CA PRO A 28 0.58 4.30 -14.87
C PRO A 28 -0.27 3.65 -13.76
N MET A 29 -1.57 4.00 -13.69
CA MET A 29 -2.53 3.38 -12.77
C MET A 29 -2.73 1.90 -13.07
N GLU A 30 -2.83 1.51 -14.34
CA GLU A 30 -2.94 0.10 -14.73
C GLU A 30 -1.73 -0.72 -14.25
N VAL A 31 -0.53 -0.18 -14.39
CA VAL A 31 0.72 -0.82 -13.94
C VAL A 31 0.78 -0.86 -12.41
N CYS A 32 0.40 0.22 -11.73
CA CYS A 32 0.34 0.28 -10.26
C CYS A 32 -0.59 -0.79 -9.69
N ILE A 33 -1.79 -0.93 -10.23
CA ILE A 33 -2.76 -1.94 -9.82
C ILE A 33 -2.22 -3.35 -10.10
N ALA A 34 -1.64 -3.58 -11.28
CA ALA A 34 -1.09 -4.89 -11.63
C ALA A 34 0.05 -5.32 -10.68
N LEU A 35 0.92 -4.39 -10.31
CA LEU A 35 1.99 -4.63 -9.34
C LEU A 35 1.44 -4.84 -7.92
N GLY A 36 0.44 -4.07 -7.51
CA GLY A 36 -0.26 -4.25 -6.24
C GLY A 36 -0.94 -5.62 -6.12
N VAL A 37 -1.61 -6.06 -7.19
CA VAL A 37 -2.19 -7.41 -7.28
C VAL A 37 -1.11 -8.47 -7.17
N LEU A 38 -0.04 -8.36 -7.98
CA LEU A 38 1.05 -9.33 -8.01
C LEU A 38 1.70 -9.51 -6.63
N THR A 39 2.01 -8.41 -5.96
CA THR A 39 2.58 -8.41 -4.62
C THR A 39 1.61 -8.95 -3.58
N SER A 40 0.33 -8.59 -3.66
CA SER A 40 -0.69 -9.14 -2.76
C SER A 40 -0.88 -10.65 -2.94
N GLU A 41 -0.77 -11.20 -4.15
CA GLU A 41 -0.89 -12.64 -4.41
C GLU A 41 0.34 -13.44 -3.92
N LEU A 42 1.48 -12.78 -3.74
CA LEU A 42 2.68 -13.38 -3.15
C LEU A 42 2.60 -13.42 -1.61
N SER A 43 1.79 -12.55 -1.00
CA SER A 43 1.57 -12.51 0.44
C SER A 43 0.65 -13.62 0.95
N GLU A 44 0.67 -13.83 2.26
CA GLU A 44 -0.21 -14.79 2.94
C GLU A 44 -1.44 -14.10 3.54
N GLU A 45 -2.49 -14.87 3.79
CA GLU A 45 -3.64 -14.41 4.58
C GLU A 45 -3.17 -13.86 5.93
N PRO A 46 -3.66 -12.68 6.36
CA PRO A 46 -4.84 -11.96 5.89
C PRO A 46 -4.55 -10.85 4.87
N TRP A 47 -3.32 -10.75 4.37
CA TRP A 47 -2.87 -9.67 3.47
C TRP A 47 -3.03 -10.05 1.99
N ALA A 48 -3.16 -11.34 1.72
CA ALA A 48 -3.32 -11.87 0.38
C ALA A 48 -4.51 -11.23 -0.35
N GLY A 49 -4.28 -10.78 -1.59
CA GLY A 49 -5.31 -10.17 -2.43
C GLY A 49 -5.81 -8.79 -1.98
N LYS A 50 -5.21 -8.19 -0.94
CA LYS A 50 -5.58 -6.87 -0.43
C LYS A 50 -4.53 -5.81 -0.77
N VAL A 51 -5.01 -4.60 -1.01
CA VAL A 51 -4.18 -3.40 -1.20
C VAL A 51 -4.72 -2.26 -0.35
N ILE A 52 -3.85 -1.30 -0.06
CA ILE A 52 -4.24 -0.06 0.62
C ILE A 52 -4.30 1.05 -0.42
N THR A 53 -5.37 1.84 -0.37
CA THR A 53 -5.53 3.02 -1.22
C THR A 53 -4.63 4.17 -0.76
N PHE A 54 -4.05 4.90 -1.71
CA PHE A 54 -3.36 6.16 -1.47
C PHE A 54 -4.42 7.27 -1.32
N SER A 55 -4.87 7.53 -0.09
CA SER A 55 -5.90 8.52 0.22
C SER A 55 -5.75 9.05 1.66
N GLU A 56 -6.42 10.17 2.00
CA GLU A 56 -6.40 10.74 3.35
C GLU A 56 -6.96 9.72 4.37
N ARG A 57 -7.90 8.89 3.91
CA ARG A 57 -8.51 7.78 4.64
C ARG A 57 -8.14 6.46 3.96
N PRO A 58 -6.95 5.90 4.26
CA PRO A 58 -6.51 4.66 3.63
C PRO A 58 -7.42 3.51 4.03
N GLU A 59 -7.96 2.81 3.04
CA GLU A 59 -8.81 1.63 3.25
C GLU A 59 -8.11 0.38 2.76
N LEU A 60 -8.25 -0.70 3.52
CA LEU A 60 -7.78 -2.02 3.11
C LEU A 60 -8.83 -2.65 2.19
N GLN A 61 -8.54 -2.61 0.90
CA GLN A 61 -9.47 -3.04 -0.14
C GLN A 61 -9.09 -4.43 -0.65
N LEU A 62 -10.07 -5.34 -0.64
CA LEU A 62 -9.93 -6.65 -1.27
C LEU A 62 -10.14 -6.47 -2.78
N ILE A 63 -9.12 -6.82 -3.57
CA ILE A 63 -9.23 -6.71 -5.01
C ILE A 63 -10.09 -7.87 -5.53
N ASN A 64 -11.37 -7.57 -5.76
CA ASN A 64 -12.32 -8.50 -6.34
C ASN A 64 -12.31 -8.44 -7.87
N GLY A 65 -12.07 -9.58 -8.51
CA GLY A 65 -12.11 -9.72 -9.96
C GLY A 65 -11.39 -10.98 -10.42
N ASN A 66 -11.97 -11.68 -11.40
CA ASN A 66 -11.36 -12.89 -11.97
C ASN A 66 -10.33 -12.52 -13.04
N THR A 67 -10.48 -11.33 -13.64
CA THR A 67 -9.56 -10.80 -14.66
C THR A 67 -8.89 -9.52 -14.18
N LEU A 68 -7.66 -9.28 -14.63
CA LEU A 68 -6.92 -8.05 -14.35
C LEU A 68 -7.75 -6.80 -14.71
N ARG A 69 -8.53 -6.87 -15.80
CA ARG A 69 -9.42 -5.79 -16.24
C ARG A 69 -10.57 -5.51 -15.28
N GLU A 70 -11.12 -6.54 -14.62
CA GLU A 70 -12.13 -6.35 -13.57
C GLU A 70 -11.53 -5.73 -12.32
N LYS A 71 -10.36 -6.25 -11.91
CA LYS A 71 -9.57 -5.69 -10.80
C LYS A 71 -9.26 -4.20 -11.04
N MET A 72 -8.87 -3.84 -12.26
CA MET A 72 -8.64 -2.44 -12.67
C MET A 72 -9.91 -1.60 -12.60
N ARG A 73 -11.03 -2.07 -13.17
CA ARG A 73 -12.30 -1.31 -13.13
C ARG A 73 -12.82 -1.12 -11.71
N PHE A 74 -12.55 -2.08 -10.82
CA PHE A 74 -12.91 -1.97 -9.42
C PHE A 74 -12.14 -0.82 -8.74
N VAL A 75 -10.82 -0.79 -8.92
CA VAL A 75 -9.98 0.26 -8.35
C VAL A 75 -10.21 1.63 -8.99
N GLN A 76 -10.45 1.71 -10.31
CA GLN A 76 -10.81 2.97 -11.00
C GLN A 76 -12.10 3.61 -10.50
N ARG A 77 -12.99 2.83 -9.88
CA ARG A 77 -14.27 3.31 -9.33
C ARG A 77 -14.17 3.67 -7.85
N MET A 78 -13.03 3.46 -7.22
CA MET A 78 -12.82 3.85 -5.83
C MET A 78 -12.64 5.36 -5.75
N ASP A 79 -13.14 5.94 -4.67
CA ASP A 79 -12.86 7.32 -4.34
C ASP A 79 -11.38 7.45 -3.98
N TRP A 80 -10.64 8.08 -4.88
CA TRP A 80 -9.23 8.41 -4.69
C TRP A 80 -9.10 9.86 -4.25
N ASP A 81 -8.15 10.11 -3.35
CA ASP A 81 -7.85 11.43 -2.85
C ASP A 81 -6.40 11.78 -3.19
N MET A 82 -6.08 13.07 -3.25
CA MET A 82 -4.75 13.57 -3.66
C MET A 82 -3.75 13.65 -2.50
N ASN A 83 -4.08 13.13 -1.33
CA ASN A 83 -3.23 13.19 -0.15
C ASN A 83 -3.11 11.81 0.50
N THR A 84 -1.95 11.49 1.07
CA THR A 84 -1.72 10.22 1.76
C THR A 84 -1.25 10.44 3.17
N ASN A 85 -1.96 9.80 4.09
CA ASN A 85 -1.57 9.76 5.50
C ASN A 85 -0.91 8.42 5.82
N PHE A 86 0.43 8.37 5.76
CA PHE A 86 1.19 7.17 6.11
C PHE A 86 0.95 6.69 7.54
N GLN A 87 0.72 7.60 8.49
CA GLN A 87 0.39 7.22 9.86
C GLN A 87 -0.93 6.43 9.88
N ALA A 88 -1.95 6.89 9.14
CA ALA A 88 -3.20 6.17 9.01
C ALA A 88 -3.03 4.81 8.29
N VAL A 89 -2.11 4.69 7.33
CA VAL A 89 -1.77 3.41 6.68
C VAL A 89 -1.20 2.43 7.71
N PHE A 90 -0.24 2.85 8.53
CA PHE A 90 0.34 2.01 9.57
C PHE A 90 -0.68 1.65 10.66
N ASP A 91 -1.54 2.59 11.05
CA ASP A 91 -2.64 2.33 11.99
C ASP A 91 -3.62 1.29 11.41
N GLN A 92 -3.93 1.37 10.12
CA GLN A 92 -4.81 0.39 9.45
C GLN A 92 -4.19 -1.00 9.39
N ILE A 93 -2.87 -1.09 9.13
CA ILE A 93 -2.11 -2.34 9.21
C ILE A 93 -2.18 -2.91 10.63
N LEU A 94 -1.92 -2.08 11.65
CA LEU A 94 -1.93 -2.51 13.04
C LEU A 94 -3.32 -2.98 13.48
N ARG A 95 -4.38 -2.23 13.13
CA ARG A 95 -5.78 -2.60 13.40
C ARG A 95 -6.11 -3.96 12.79
N THR A 96 -5.80 -4.15 11.51
CA THR A 96 -6.02 -5.43 10.81
C THR A 96 -5.26 -6.57 11.50
N ALA A 97 -4.03 -6.33 11.93
CA ALA A 97 -3.23 -7.33 12.63
C ALA A 97 -3.80 -7.70 14.01
N VAL A 98 -4.31 -6.71 14.76
CA VAL A 98 -4.94 -6.91 16.07
C VAL A 98 -6.28 -7.64 15.92
N GLU A 99 -7.11 -7.24 14.97
CA GLU A 99 -8.41 -7.89 14.67
C GLU A 99 -8.22 -9.34 14.24
N ALA A 100 -7.26 -9.62 13.37
CA ALA A 100 -6.92 -10.96 12.92
C ALA A 100 -6.10 -11.77 13.95
N ARG A 101 -5.76 -11.19 15.11
CA ARG A 101 -4.92 -11.79 16.17
C ARG A 101 -3.65 -12.43 15.60
N LEU A 102 -2.96 -11.70 14.73
CA LEU A 102 -1.78 -12.22 14.05
C LEU A 102 -0.64 -12.47 15.04
N ALA A 103 0.02 -13.60 14.86
CA ALA A 103 1.29 -13.85 15.51
C ALA A 103 2.33 -12.84 14.96
N PRO A 104 3.29 -12.37 15.78
CA PRO A 104 4.30 -11.39 15.36
C PRO A 104 5.04 -11.80 14.08
N GLU A 105 5.20 -13.10 13.85
CA GLU A 105 5.89 -13.64 12.69
C GLU A 105 5.12 -13.41 11.37
N LYS A 106 3.79 -13.23 11.46
CA LYS A 106 2.87 -12.97 10.34
C LYS A 106 2.56 -11.49 10.12
N MET A 107 3.17 -10.61 10.91
CA MET A 107 3.07 -9.17 10.71
C MET A 107 3.73 -8.76 9.39
N ILE A 108 3.22 -7.70 8.78
CA ILE A 108 3.80 -7.14 7.56
C ILE A 108 5.25 -6.75 7.81
N ARG A 109 6.14 -7.20 6.93
CA ARG A 109 7.58 -6.89 6.97
C ARG A 109 7.96 -5.78 6.01
N THR A 110 7.23 -5.67 4.90
CA THR A 110 7.55 -4.76 3.80
C THR A 110 6.28 -4.09 3.30
N VAL A 111 6.32 -2.76 3.22
CA VAL A 111 5.27 -1.96 2.58
C VAL A 111 5.81 -1.49 1.23
N PHE A 112 5.18 -1.91 0.14
CA PHE A 112 5.46 -1.40 -1.20
C PHE A 112 4.58 -0.20 -1.46
N VAL A 113 5.18 0.94 -1.81
CA VAL A 113 4.44 2.15 -2.18
C VAL A 113 4.68 2.40 -3.66
N TYR A 114 3.62 2.30 -4.45
CA TYR A 114 3.64 2.59 -5.87
C TYR A 114 3.00 3.96 -6.08
N SER A 115 3.82 4.98 -6.35
CA SER A 115 3.40 6.36 -6.66
C SER A 115 4.22 6.88 -7.83
N ASP A 116 3.74 7.92 -8.50
CA ASP A 116 4.50 8.70 -9.49
C ASP A 116 5.55 9.64 -8.87
N MET A 117 5.86 9.46 -7.56
CA MET A 117 6.74 10.30 -6.75
C MET A 117 6.19 11.69 -6.40
N GLU A 118 4.88 11.95 -6.53
CA GLU A 118 4.25 13.15 -5.99
C GLU A 118 4.06 13.02 -4.45
N PHE A 119 5.19 13.01 -3.74
CA PHE A 119 5.30 12.88 -2.29
C PHE A 119 5.02 14.21 -1.58
N ASP A 120 3.94 14.91 -1.94
CA ASP A 120 3.86 16.35 -1.67
C ASP A 120 3.62 16.73 -0.20
N GLN A 121 3.19 15.83 0.69
CA GLN A 121 3.26 16.03 2.16
C GLN A 121 3.21 14.72 2.94
N ALA A 122 4.27 13.91 2.89
CA ALA A 122 4.34 12.67 3.69
C ALA A 122 4.98 12.82 5.08
N SER A 123 5.56 14.00 5.37
CA SER A 123 6.18 14.27 6.67
C SER A 123 5.53 15.49 7.30
N GLY A 124 4.86 15.26 8.43
CA GLY A 124 4.49 16.33 9.34
C GLY A 124 5.77 17.11 9.67
N CYS A 125 5.82 18.37 9.25
CA CYS A 125 6.88 19.26 9.63
C CYS A 125 6.68 19.61 11.11
N GLU A 126 7.17 18.76 12.02
CA GLU A 126 7.43 19.21 13.40
C GLU A 126 8.66 20.11 13.35
N GLY A 127 8.42 21.41 13.27
CA GLY A 127 9.42 22.46 13.40
C GLY A 127 10.02 22.46 14.80
N ALA A 128 10.98 21.57 15.07
CA ALA A 128 11.90 21.71 16.19
C ALA A 128 13.08 22.57 15.73
N ALA A 129 12.98 23.89 15.95
CA ALA A 129 14.08 24.82 15.81
C ALA A 129 15.17 24.49 16.84
N VAL A 130 16.26 23.87 16.41
CA VAL A 130 17.47 23.75 17.23
C VAL A 130 18.34 24.99 16.99
N VAL A 131 18.30 25.94 17.92
CA VAL A 131 19.26 27.04 18.00
C VAL A 131 20.57 26.48 18.55
N GLY A 132 21.54 26.23 17.67
CA GLY A 132 22.91 25.85 18.04
C GLY A 132 23.82 27.08 18.13
N HIS A 133 24.06 27.55 19.35
CA HIS A 133 25.04 28.60 19.66
C HIS A 133 26.46 28.02 19.45
N ARG A 134 27.27 28.64 18.58
CA ARG A 134 28.71 28.37 18.50
C ARG A 134 29.42 28.97 19.73
N LEU A 135 30.30 28.18 20.32
CA LEU A 135 31.54 28.65 20.95
C LEU A 135 32.68 28.39 19.96
#